data_AF-A0AAR2K0S8-F1
#
_entry.id   AF-A0AAR2K0S8-F1
#
_cell.length_a   1.000
_cell.length_b   1.000
_cell.length_c   1.000
_cell.angle_alpha   90.00
_cell.angle_beta   90.00
_cell.angle_gamma   90.00
#
_symmetry.space_group_name_H-M   'P 1'
#
loop_
_entity.id
_entity.type
_entity.pdbx_description
1 polymer ?
#
loop_
_entity_poly.entity_id
_entity_poly.type
_entity_poly.pdbx_seq_one_letter_code
_entity_poly.pdbx_strand_id
1 'polypeptide(L)'
;MEEPTEVKAAILAKYEITQDIYRQRFRALEVYPGETPRELYVRLKELFSKWVRPEQKSVKEISEMMILEQFLRMVNTEMEVWIKERNPKTAEEAAQLAEVFISARRSKGPCSFSRDQHFSRKSGQLLHW
;
A
#
# COMPACT_ATOMS: atom_id res chain seq x y z
N MET A 1 1.04 31.48 -7.54
CA MET A 1 1.13 30.01 -7.49
C MET A 1 2.43 29.65 -8.16
N GLU A 2 3.45 29.23 -7.41
CA GLU A 2 4.65 28.63 -8.02
C GLU A 2 4.26 27.24 -8.51
N GLU A 3 4.25 27.05 -9.83
CA GLU A 3 4.25 25.71 -10.44
C GLU A 3 5.48 24.94 -9.91
N PRO A 4 5.30 23.72 -9.36
CA PRO A 4 6.43 22.92 -8.93
C PRO A 4 7.39 22.71 -10.10
N THR A 5 8.65 23.11 -9.93
CA THR A 5 9.67 22.84 -10.94
C THR A 5 9.75 21.34 -11.22
N GLU A 6 10.03 20.97 -12.48
CA GLU A 6 10.17 19.57 -12.92
C GLU A 6 11.10 18.76 -12.00
N VAL A 7 12.13 19.42 -11.47
CA VAL A 7 13.06 18.86 -10.49
C VAL A 7 12.37 18.46 -9.17
N LYS A 8 11.50 19.32 -8.60
CA LYS A 8 10.75 19.01 -7.37
C LYS A 8 9.82 17.81 -7.58
N ALA A 9 9.13 17.76 -8.72
CA ALA A 9 8.26 16.64 -9.08
C ALA A 9 9.03 15.34 -9.26
N ALA A 10 10.17 15.36 -9.98
CA ALA A 10 11.03 14.20 -10.17
C ALA A 10 11.63 13.68 -8.86
N ILE A 11 12.00 14.57 -7.93
CA ILE A 11 12.50 14.19 -6.61
C ILE A 11 11.40 13.51 -5.80
N LEU A 12 10.19 14.10 -5.74
CA LEU A 12 9.07 13.51 -5.01
C LEU A 12 8.69 12.14 -5.58
N ALA A 13 8.62 12.01 -6.91
CA ALA A 13 8.33 10.74 -7.58
C ALA A 13 9.40 9.68 -7.29
N LYS A 14 10.69 10.01 -7.43
CA LYS A 14 11.80 9.11 -7.08
C LYS A 14 11.74 8.68 -5.62
N TYR A 15 11.34 9.60 -4.75
CA TYR A 15 11.22 9.37 -3.34
C TYR A 15 10.03 8.45 -2.99
N GLU A 16 8.86 8.65 -3.63
CA GLU A 16 7.70 7.77 -3.54
C GLU A 16 8.03 6.34 -4.03
N ILE A 17 8.73 6.21 -5.17
CA ILE A 17 9.24 4.92 -5.68
C ILE A 17 10.15 4.26 -4.65
N THR A 18 11.03 5.03 -4.02
CA THR A 18 11.96 4.52 -3.00
C THR A 18 11.21 4.01 -1.77
N GLN A 19 10.20 4.74 -1.29
CA GLN A 19 9.36 4.29 -0.17
C GLN A 19 8.54 3.05 -0.51
N ASP A 20 8.03 2.95 -1.73
CA ASP A 20 7.27 1.78 -2.20
C ASP A 20 8.15 0.52 -2.22
N ILE A 21 9.41 0.63 -2.66
CA ILE A 21 10.38 -0.47 -2.63
C ILE A 21 10.62 -0.96 -1.19
N TYR A 22 10.80 -0.06 -0.22
CA TYR A 22 10.99 -0.45 1.18
C TYR A 22 9.72 -1.07 1.78
N ARG A 23 8.54 -0.58 1.41
CA ARG A 23 7.26 -1.21 1.79
C ARG A 23 7.20 -2.66 1.32
N GLN A 24 7.46 -2.88 0.03
CA GLN A 24 7.40 -4.21 -0.57
C GLN A 24 8.39 -5.16 0.13
N ARG A 25 9.63 -4.71 0.35
CA ARG A 25 10.64 -5.48 1.10
C ARG A 25 10.22 -5.78 2.53
N PHE A 26 9.61 -4.83 3.23
CA PHE A 26 9.11 -5.03 4.60
C PHE A 26 8.02 -6.11 4.65
N ARG A 27 7.05 -6.07 3.72
CA ARG A 27 5.92 -7.01 3.68
C ARG A 27 6.30 -8.39 3.15
N ALA A 28 7.31 -8.46 2.28
CA ALA A 28 7.82 -9.70 1.71
C ALA A 28 9.05 -10.24 2.47
N LEU A 29 9.37 -9.68 3.64
CA LEU A 29 10.54 -10.13 4.41
C LEU A 29 10.31 -11.55 4.93
N GLU A 30 11.24 -12.45 4.60
CA GLU A 30 11.29 -13.81 5.12
C GLU A 30 12.39 -13.96 6.16
N VAL A 31 12.18 -14.89 7.09
CA VAL A 31 13.16 -15.29 8.11
C VAL A 31 14.24 -16.13 7.43
N TYR A 32 15.50 -15.78 7.61
CA TYR A 32 16.60 -16.54 6.99
C TYR A 32 16.96 -17.78 7.82
N PRO A 33 17.43 -18.88 7.17
CA PRO A 33 17.95 -20.03 7.90
C PRO A 33 19.06 -19.63 8.88
N GLY A 34 18.90 -19.99 10.15
CA GLY A 34 19.86 -19.67 11.21
C GLY A 34 19.78 -18.24 11.76
N GLU A 35 18.85 -17.41 11.26
CA GLU A 35 18.62 -16.07 11.78
C GLU A 35 18.03 -16.11 13.20
N THR A 36 18.61 -15.30 14.08
CA THR A 36 18.08 -15.08 15.43
C THR A 36 16.87 -14.14 15.41
N PRO A 37 15.93 -14.24 16.37
CA PRO A 37 14.82 -13.30 16.48
C PRO A 37 15.24 -11.82 16.58
N ARG A 38 16.42 -11.57 17.14
CA ARG A 38 16.97 -10.20 17.26
C ARG A 38 17.45 -9.65 15.92
N GLU A 39 18.09 -10.46 15.09
CA GLU A 39 18.50 -10.08 13.73
C GLU A 39 17.27 -9.79 12.85
N LEU A 40 16.25 -10.63 12.94
CA LEU A 40 14.97 -10.41 12.26
C LEU A 40 14.34 -9.07 12.68
N TYR A 41 14.30 -8.79 13.99
CA TYR A 41 13.80 -7.52 14.51
C TYR A 41 14.58 -6.32 13.96
N VAL A 42 15.91 -6.38 13.91
CA VAL A 42 16.74 -5.29 13.39
C VAL A 42 16.41 -5.03 11.91
N ARG A 43 16.33 -6.07 11.08
CA ARG A 43 15.97 -5.93 9.67
C ARG A 43 14.57 -5.38 9.46
N LEU A 44 13.59 -5.86 10.23
CA LEU A 44 12.22 -5.33 10.20
C LEU A 44 12.21 -3.84 10.56
N LYS A 45 12.90 -3.47 11.64
CA LYS A 45 12.99 -2.08 12.09
C LYS A 45 13.63 -1.18 11.03
N GLU A 46 14.73 -1.61 10.42
CA GLU A 46 15.42 -0.84 9.37
C GLU A 46 14.55 -0.61 8.14
N LEU A 47 13.85 -1.65 7.67
CA LEU A 47 12.93 -1.54 6.54
C LEU A 47 11.75 -0.65 6.87
N PHE A 48 11.17 -0.78 8.08
CA PHE A 48 10.09 0.07 8.53
C PHE A 48 10.51 1.54 8.61
N SER A 49 11.67 1.85 9.21
CA SER A 49 12.19 3.22 9.28
C SER A 49 12.43 3.83 7.90
N LYS A 50 12.93 3.05 6.92
CA LYS A 50 13.14 3.54 5.55
C LYS A 50 11.83 3.71 4.77
N TRP A 51 10.85 2.84 5.00
CA TRP A 51 9.53 2.94 4.40
C TRP A 51 8.72 4.10 4.98
N VAL A 52 8.50 4.09 6.29
CA VAL A 52 7.56 4.99 6.96
C VAL A 52 8.22 6.32 7.32
N ARG A 53 9.50 6.32 7.73
CA ARG A 53 10.21 7.46 8.33
C ARG A 53 9.46 8.06 9.51
N PRO A 54 9.26 7.28 10.58
CA PRO A 54 8.49 7.72 11.74
C PRO A 54 9.07 8.97 12.43
N GLU A 55 10.33 9.30 12.19
CA GLU A 55 10.97 10.52 12.70
C GLU A 55 10.44 11.80 12.02
N GLN A 56 9.74 11.67 10.89
CA GLN A 56 9.23 12.78 10.08
C GLN A 56 7.70 12.78 9.98
N LYS A 57 7.03 11.85 10.66
CA LYS A 57 5.58 11.66 10.56
C LYS A 57 4.97 11.48 11.93
N SER A 58 3.83 12.11 12.13
CA SER A 58 2.96 11.87 13.26
C SER A 58 2.35 10.46 13.22
N VAL A 59 1.92 9.96 14.37
CA VAL A 59 1.17 8.70 14.46
C VAL A 59 -0.05 8.71 13.53
N LYS A 60 -0.73 9.86 13.40
CA LYS A 60 -1.88 10.01 12.50
C LYS A 60 -1.49 9.77 11.04
N GLU A 61 -0.41 10.41 10.56
CA GLU A 61 0.07 10.22 9.18
C GLU A 61 0.49 8.78 8.91
N ILE A 62 1.15 8.14 9.87
CA ILE A 62 1.53 6.72 9.77
C ILE A 62 0.28 5.84 9.68
N SER A 63 -0.72 6.09 10.54
CA SER A 63 -1.99 5.36 10.53
C SER A 63 -2.72 5.51 9.20
N GLU A 64 -2.83 6.74 8.66
CA GLU A 64 -3.45 6.99 7.35
C GLU A 64 -2.75 6.23 6.23
N MET A 65 -1.41 6.16 6.25
CA MET A 65 -0.67 5.36 5.27
C MET A 65 -1.01 3.86 5.36
N MET A 66 -1.12 3.31 6.58
CA MET A 66 -1.46 1.90 6.76
C MET A 66 -2.90 1.61 6.31
N ILE A 67 -3.84 2.52 6.62
CA ILE A 67 -5.24 2.39 6.21
C ILE A 67 -5.35 2.51 4.69
N LEU A 68 -4.65 3.46 4.07
CA LEU A 68 -4.62 3.64 2.62
C LEU A 68 -4.05 2.41 1.91
N GLU A 69 -2.94 1.84 2.41
CA GLU A 69 -2.38 0.59 1.89
C GLU A 69 -3.44 -0.52 1.92
N GLN A 70 -4.11 -0.70 3.05
CA GLN A 70 -5.12 -1.75 3.21
C GLN A 70 -6.34 -1.50 2.32
N PHE A 71 -6.83 -0.27 2.23
CA PHE A 71 -7.95 0.13 1.38
C PHE A 71 -7.66 -0.21 -0.09
N LEU A 72 -6.49 0.18 -0.59
CA LEU A 72 -6.08 -0.10 -1.97
C LEU A 72 -5.97 -1.61 -2.27
N ARG A 73 -5.57 -2.43 -1.28
CA ARG A 73 -5.54 -3.89 -1.43
C ARG A 73 -6.94 -4.52 -1.51
N MET A 74 -7.94 -3.89 -0.90
CA MET A 74 -9.30 -4.40 -0.82
C MET A 74 -10.14 -4.08 -2.05
N VAL A 75 -9.80 -3.01 -2.79
CA VAL A 75 -10.51 -2.66 -4.02
C VAL A 75 -10.04 -3.50 -5.21
N ASN A 76 -10.92 -3.65 -6.21
CA ASN A 76 -10.58 -4.33 -7.45
C ASN A 76 -9.39 -3.64 -8.15
N THR A 77 -8.68 -4.40 -9.00
CA THR A 77 -7.43 -3.94 -9.64
C THR A 77 -7.61 -2.68 -10.48
N GLU A 78 -8.72 -2.55 -11.22
CA GLU A 78 -8.94 -1.41 -12.09
C GLU A 78 -9.13 -0.11 -11.28
N MET A 79 -9.91 -0.20 -10.20
CA MET A 79 -10.11 0.90 -9.27
C MET A 79 -8.81 1.24 -8.54
N GLU A 80 -8.03 0.24 -8.10
CA GLU A 80 -6.74 0.46 -7.44
C GLU A 80 -5.79 1.29 -8.32
N VAL A 81 -5.63 0.90 -9.60
CA VAL A 81 -4.77 1.61 -10.56
C VAL A 81 -5.26 3.04 -10.74
N TRP A 82 -6.57 3.22 -10.98
CA TRP A 82 -7.16 4.53 -11.21
C TRP A 82 -7.01 5.47 -10.00
N ILE A 83 -7.14 4.94 -8.78
CA ILE A 83 -6.93 5.71 -7.55
C ILE A 83 -5.44 6.07 -7.39
N LYS A 84 -4.52 5.12 -7.62
CA LYS A 84 -3.07 5.36 -7.50
C LYS A 84 -2.55 6.42 -8.46
N GLU A 85 -3.07 6.48 -9.68
CA GLU A 85 -2.73 7.52 -10.67
C GLU A 85 -3.06 8.94 -10.18
N ARG A 86 -3.97 9.08 -9.21
CA ARG A 86 -4.37 10.37 -8.62
C ARG A 86 -3.63 10.70 -7.32
N ASN A 87 -2.71 9.83 -6.90
CA ASN A 87 -1.80 10.01 -5.76
C ASN A 87 -2.46 10.52 -4.46
N PRO A 88 -3.52 9.83 -3.94
CA PRO A 88 -4.15 10.22 -2.69
C PRO A 88 -3.17 10.13 -1.52
N LYS A 89 -3.29 11.06 -0.58
CA LYS A 89 -2.44 11.14 0.63
C LYS A 89 -3.09 10.49 1.84
N THR A 90 -4.42 10.29 1.82
CA THR A 90 -5.18 9.66 2.90
C THR A 90 -6.12 8.58 2.37
N ALA A 91 -6.57 7.70 3.27
CA ALA A 91 -7.58 6.70 2.91
C ALA A 91 -8.93 7.35 2.59
N GLU A 92 -9.24 8.47 3.23
CA GLU A 92 -10.45 9.26 2.96
C GLU A 92 -10.46 9.81 1.53
N GLU A 93 -9.35 10.39 1.06
CA GLU A 93 -9.22 10.84 -0.33
C GLU A 93 -9.39 9.67 -1.32
N ALA A 94 -8.79 8.52 -1.00
CA ALA A 94 -8.95 7.31 -1.82
C ALA A 94 -10.41 6.80 -1.86
N ALA A 95 -11.14 6.91 -0.75
CA ALA A 95 -12.56 6.55 -0.69
C ALA A 95 -13.42 7.48 -1.56
N GLN A 96 -13.21 8.80 -1.47
CA GLN A 96 -13.90 9.77 -2.34
C GLN A 96 -13.62 9.49 -3.83
N LEU A 97 -12.36 9.17 -4.16
CA LEU A 97 -11.97 8.77 -5.51
C LEU A 97 -12.68 7.48 -5.96
N ALA A 98 -12.79 6.48 -5.08
CA ALA A 98 -13.53 5.25 -5.38
C ALA A 98 -15.01 5.53 -5.68
N GLU A 99 -15.65 6.44 -4.95
CA GLU A 99 -17.04 6.85 -5.20
C GLU A 99 -17.21 7.52 -6.58
N VAL A 100 -16.26 8.38 -6.97
CA VAL A 100 -16.23 8.99 -8.31
C VAL A 100 -16.09 7.92 -9.39
N PHE A 101 -15.17 6.97 -9.19
CA PHE A 101 -14.98 5.85 -10.12
C PHE A 101 -16.24 5.01 -10.29
N ILE A 102 -16.92 4.67 -9.19
CA ILE A 102 -18.19 3.92 -9.23
C ILE A 102 -19.24 4.72 -9.98
N SER A 103 -19.38 6.01 -9.67
CA SER A 103 -20.39 6.89 -10.28
C SER A 103 -20.21 7.01 -11.79
N ALA A 104 -18.97 7.10 -12.27
CA ALA A 104 -18.65 7.13 -13.70
C ALA A 104 -19.00 5.82 -14.42
N ARG A 105 -19.02 4.68 -13.71
CA ARG A 105 -19.25 3.34 -14.29
C ARG A 105 -20.64 2.76 -14.02
N ARG A 106 -21.50 3.40 -13.22
CA ARG A 106 -22.92 3.01 -13.03
C ARG A 106 -23.70 2.93 -14.35
N SER A 107 -23.24 3.57 -15.41
CA SER A 107 -23.77 3.45 -16.77
C SER A 107 -23.51 2.09 -17.44
N LYS A 108 -22.63 1.23 -16.88
CA LYS A 108 -22.19 -0.05 -17.46
C LYS A 108 -22.52 -1.30 -16.62
N GLY A 109 -23.31 -1.17 -15.55
CA GLY A 109 -23.75 -2.29 -14.69
C GLY A 109 -23.25 -2.22 -13.24
N PRO A 110 -23.59 -3.19 -12.37
CA PRO A 110 -23.13 -3.20 -10.99
C PRO A 110 -21.62 -3.39 -10.93
N CYS A 111 -20.89 -2.34 -10.55
CA CYS A 111 -19.45 -2.42 -10.31
C CYS A 111 -19.21 -3.05 -8.93
N SER A 112 -18.63 -4.24 -8.88
CA SER A 112 -18.05 -4.75 -7.63
C SER A 112 -16.82 -3.91 -7.30
N PHE A 113 -16.87 -3.13 -6.21
CA PHE A 113 -15.71 -2.33 -5.78
C PHE A 113 -14.64 -3.22 -5.14
N SER A 114 -15.04 -4.33 -4.52
CA SER A 114 -14.15 -5.23 -3.81
C SER A 114 -13.37 -6.14 -4.76
N ARG A 115 -12.13 -6.45 -4.40
CA ARG A 115 -11.33 -7.49 -5.06
C ARG A 115 -11.94 -8.86 -4.78
N ASP A 116 -12.15 -9.66 -5.82
CA ASP A 116 -12.52 -11.06 -5.65
C ASP A 116 -11.38 -11.81 -4.95
N GLN A 117 -11.62 -12.29 -3.73
CA GLN A 117 -10.65 -13.12 -2.99
C GLN A 117 -10.66 -14.59 -3.44
N HIS A 118 -11.02 -14.89 -4.69
CA HIS A 118 -11.17 -16.25 -5.22
C HIS A 118 -9.85 -16.93 -5.61
N PHE A 119 -8.76 -16.70 -4.86
CA PHE A 119 -7.50 -17.41 -5.06
C PHE A 119 -6.73 -17.64 -3.74
N SER A 120 -7.21 -18.59 -2.94
CA SER A 120 -6.42 -19.67 -2.33
C SER A 120 -7.22 -20.32 -1.20
N ARG A 121 -8.01 -21.33 -1.56
CA ARG A 121 -8.57 -22.30 -0.61
C ARG A 121 -8.26 -23.72 -1.09
N LYS A 122 -7.01 -24.01 -1.46
CA LYS A 122 -6.49 -25.39 -1.61
C LYS A 122 -4.97 -25.47 -1.42
N SER A 123 -4.56 -25.74 -0.19
CA SER A 123 -3.39 -26.57 0.21
C SER A 123 -3.22 -26.44 1.73
N GLY A 124 -3.40 -27.43 2.59
CA GLY A 124 -3.81 -28.82 2.46
C GLY A 124 -4.28 -29.30 3.85
N GLN A 125 -5.04 -30.39 3.86
CA GLN A 125 -5.14 -31.25 5.03
C GLN A 125 -3.76 -31.80 5.42
N LEU A 126 -3.67 -32.27 6.68
CA LEU A 126 -2.56 -32.96 7.36
C LEU A 126 -1.58 -31.97 8.03
N LEU A 127 -1.33 -32.01 9.34
CA LEU A 127 -1.14 -33.19 10.21
C LEU A 127 -1.63 -32.92 11.66
N HIS A 128 -2.01 -34.01 12.32
CA HIS A 128 -1.84 -34.22 13.78
C HIS A 128 -0.41 -33.79 14.19
N TRP A 129 -0.19 -33.11 15.31
CA TRP A 129 -0.33 -33.57 16.70
C TRP A 129 -0.57 -32.40 17.65
#